data_AF-N9XJ21-F1
#
_entry.id   AF-N9XJ21-F1
#
_cell.length_a   1.000
_cell.length_b   1.000
_cell.length_c   1.000
_cell.angle_alpha   90.00
_cell.angle_beta   90.00
_cell.angle_gamma   90.00
#
_symmetry.space_group_name_H-M   'P 1'
#
loop_
_entity.id
_entity.type
_entity.pdbx_description
1 polymer ?
#
loop_
_entity_poly.entity_id
_entity_poly.type
_entity_poly.pdbx_seq_one_letter_code
_entity_poly.pdbx_strand_id
1 'polypeptide(L)'
;MAKILNIKKKQDMTKKRYIVEFELENRNIAEFFAASYLMSIRIESRLADLYSKKQYLYLDTPNKDITIKLAKLLKEEIEKKN
;
A
#
# COMPACT_ATOMS: atom_id res chain seq x y z
N MET A 1 -7.27 -13.16 -9.73
CA MET A 1 -8.27 -12.17 -9.28
C MET A 1 -7.69 -11.53 -8.03
N ALA A 2 -7.61 -10.20 -7.93
CA ALA A 2 -6.91 -9.54 -6.81
C ALA A 2 -7.88 -9.07 -5.71
N LYS A 3 -8.14 -9.90 -4.71
CA LYS A 3 -9.07 -9.56 -3.62
C LYS A 3 -8.36 -8.97 -2.40
N ILE A 4 -8.90 -7.85 -1.89
CA ILE A 4 -8.56 -7.29 -0.58
C ILE A 4 -9.45 -7.94 0.48
N LEU A 5 -8.83 -8.57 1.48
CA LEU A 5 -9.52 -9.21 2.60
C LEU A 5 -9.72 -8.23 3.77
N ASN A 6 -8.75 -7.35 3.99
CA ASN A 6 -8.77 -6.39 5.09
C ASN A 6 -7.87 -5.18 4.81
N ILE A 7 -8.16 -4.05 5.46
CA ILE A 7 -7.32 -2.86 5.42
C ILE A 7 -7.11 -2.33 6.84
N LYS A 8 -5.84 -2.19 7.26
CA LYS A 8 -5.48 -1.62 8.56
C LYS A 8 -4.69 -0.35 8.39
N LYS A 9 -4.96 0.66 9.22
CA LYS A 9 -4.21 1.91 9.28
C LYS A 9 -3.40 1.93 10.58
N LYS A 10 -2.12 2.27 10.49
CA LYS A 10 -1.20 2.36 11.62
C LYS A 10 -0.41 3.66 11.52
N GLN A 11 0.05 4.13 12.67
CA GLN A 11 0.99 5.24 12.76
C GLN A 11 2.19 4.78 13.58
N ASP A 12 3.37 4.80 12.98
CA ASP A 12 4.62 4.64 13.70
C ASP A 12 4.96 5.99 14.36
N MET A 13 4.69 6.08 15.66
CA MET A 13 4.91 7.28 16.47
C MET A 13 6.39 7.64 16.60
N THR A 14 7.30 6.67 16.49
CA THR A 14 8.75 6.91 16.62
C THR A 14 9.32 7.55 15.37
N LYS A 15 8.87 7.12 14.19
CA LYS A 15 9.34 7.62 12.90
C LYS A 15 8.39 8.64 12.25
N LYS A 16 7.26 8.95 12.91
CA LYS A 16 6.16 9.79 12.39
C LYS A 16 5.70 9.32 11.01
N ARG A 17 5.60 7.99 10.82
CA ARG A 17 5.17 7.40 9.55
C ARG A 17 3.75 6.87 9.65
N TYR A 18 3.03 6.97 8.56
CA TYR A 18 1.65 6.52 8.42
C TYR A 18 1.65 5.34 7.47
N ILE A 19 1.15 4.21 7.96
CA ILE A 19 1.21 2.93 7.27
C ILE A 19 -0.22 2.45 7.01
N VAL A 20 -0.49 2.02 5.78
CA VAL A 20 -1.70 1.29 5.42
C VAL A 20 -1.31 -0.10 4.97
N GLU A 21 -1.91 -1.09 5.62
CA GLU A 21 -1.71 -2.51 5.34
C GLU A 21 -2.94 -3.04 4.60
N PHE A 22 -2.73 -3.55 3.39
CA PHE A 22 -3.74 -4.27 2.62
C PHE A 22 -3.46 -5.77 2.76
N GLU A 23 -4.38 -6.49 3.38
CA GLU A 23 -4.35 -7.95 3.39
C GLU A 23 -4.95 -8.46 2.10
N LEU A 24 -4.15 -9.13 1.27
CA LEU A 24 -4.57 -9.68 -0.01
C LEU A 24 -4.75 -11.20 0.10
N GLU A 25 -5.35 -11.81 -0.92
CA GLU A 25 -5.68 -13.25 -0.87
C GLU A 25 -4.43 -14.14 -0.73
N ASN A 26 -3.31 -13.73 -1.32
CA ASN A 26 -2.08 -14.50 -1.30
C ASN A 26 -0.85 -13.60 -1.51
N ARG A 27 0.33 -14.18 -1.25
CA ARG A 27 1.63 -13.51 -1.35
C ARG A 27 1.96 -13.00 -2.76
N ASN A 28 1.67 -13.79 -3.79
CA ASN A 28 2.03 -13.44 -5.17
C ASN A 28 1.32 -12.16 -5.62
N ILE A 29 0.08 -11.96 -5.18
CA ILE A 29 -0.67 -10.73 -5.46
C ILE A 29 -0.02 -9.53 -4.75
N ALA A 30 0.33 -9.67 -3.47
CA ALA A 30 1.01 -8.58 -2.74
C ALA A 30 2.35 -8.20 -3.38
N GLU A 31 3.16 -9.18 -3.78
CA GLU A 31 4.43 -8.96 -4.48
C GLU A 31 4.22 -8.31 -5.85
N PHE A 32 3.23 -8.76 -6.63
CA PHE A 32 2.89 -8.16 -7.92
C PHE A 32 2.54 -6.68 -7.79
N PHE A 33 1.66 -6.31 -6.85
CA PHE A 33 1.27 -4.90 -6.67
C PHE A 33 2.40 -4.05 -6.11
N ALA A 34 3.21 -4.58 -5.18
CA ALA A 34 4.39 -3.88 -4.69
C ALA A 34 5.33 -3.52 -5.84
N ALA A 35 5.69 -4.50 -6.69
CA ALA A 35 6.58 -4.28 -7.82
C ALA A 35 5.97 -3.34 -8.88
N SER A 36 4.69 -3.52 -9.19
CA SER A 36 4.02 -2.80 -10.28
C SER A 36 3.77 -1.32 -9.97
N TYR A 37 3.54 -0.98 -8.70
CA TYR A 37 3.11 0.37 -8.31
C TYR A 37 4.14 1.14 -7.47
N LEU A 38 5.25 0.53 -7.06
CA LEU A 38 6.29 1.22 -6.25
C LEU A 38 6.76 2.54 -6.89
N MET A 39 7.08 2.51 -8.19
CA MET A 39 7.54 3.71 -8.89
C MET A 39 6.44 4.78 -8.98
N SER A 40 5.20 4.38 -9.30
CA SER A 40 4.06 5.29 -9.35
C SER A 40 3.79 5.96 -8.00
N ILE A 41 3.86 5.20 -6.90
CA ILE A 41 3.76 5.73 -5.53
C ILE A 41 4.87 6.75 -5.24
N ARG A 42 6.12 6.45 -5.64
CA ARG A 42 7.27 7.33 -5.42
C ARG A 42 7.26 8.60 -6.27
N ILE A 43 6.58 8.58 -7.42
CA ILE A 43 6.34 9.79 -8.24
C ILE A 43 5.43 10.76 -7.50
N GLU A 44 4.36 10.26 -6.87
CA GLU A 44 3.44 11.08 -6.07
C GLU A 44 4.09 11.59 -4.77
N SER A 45 4.96 10.78 -4.15
CA SER A 45 5.75 11.20 -3.00
C SER A 45 7.07 10.43 -2.93
N ARG A 46 8.19 11.13 -3.12
CA ARG A 46 9.53 10.53 -3.12
C ARG A 46 9.87 9.80 -1.81
N LEU A 47 9.23 10.18 -0.70
CA LEU A 47 9.43 9.57 0.61
C LEU A 47 8.42 8.46 0.92
N ALA A 48 7.45 8.20 0.03
CA ALA A 48 6.57 7.06 0.16
C ALA A 48 7.28 5.78 -0.25
N ASP A 49 6.93 4.69 0.42
CA ASP A 49 7.38 3.36 0.10
C ASP A 49 6.21 2.41 -0.07
N LEU A 50 6.40 1.41 -0.93
CA LEU A 50 5.44 0.37 -1.19
C LEU A 50 6.16 -0.98 -1.19
N TYR A 51 5.85 -1.84 -0.24
CA TYR A 51 6.52 -3.12 -0.10
C TYR A 51 5.54 -4.20 0.33
N SER A 52 5.91 -5.46 0.11
CA SER A 52 5.11 -6.61 0.52
C SER A 52 5.82 -7.43 1.59
N LYS A 53 5.02 -8.09 2.44
CA LYS A 53 5.50 -9.11 3.38
C LYS A 53 4.40 -10.15 3.56
N LYS A 54 4.65 -11.40 3.15
CA LYS A 54 3.62 -12.45 3.02
C LYS A 54 2.47 -11.94 2.14
N GLN A 55 1.20 -12.16 2.52
CA GLN A 55 0.04 -11.66 1.78
C GLN A 55 -0.30 -10.17 2.02
N TYR A 56 0.56 -9.42 2.72
CA TYR A 56 0.30 -8.03 3.05
C TYR A 56 1.08 -7.09 2.13
N LEU A 57 0.39 -6.07 1.63
CA LEU A 57 0.97 -4.93 0.91
C LEU A 57 0.94 -3.72 1.84
N TYR A 58 2.08 -3.05 1.99
CA TYR A 58 2.28 -1.94 2.92
C TYR A 58 2.55 -0.68 2.12
N LEU A 59 1.70 0.33 2.31
CA LEU A 59 1.96 1.71 1.91
C LEU A 59 2.48 2.47 3.12
N ASP A 60 3.70 2.98 3.06
CA ASP A 60 4.35 3.69 4.16
C ASP A 60 4.80 5.09 3.72
N THR A 61 4.23 6.14 4.31
CA THR A 61 4.62 7.52 4.00
C THR A 61 4.79 8.37 5.26
N PRO A 62 5.61 9.44 5.23
CA PRO A 62 5.75 10.36 6.36
C PRO A 62 4.61 11.40 6.46
N ASN A 63 3.60 11.35 5.58
CA ASN A 63 2.53 12.35 5.52
C ASN A 63 1.15 11.67 5.50
N LYS A 64 0.30 12.04 6.47
CA LYS A 64 -1.03 11.43 6.66
C LYS A 64 -1.94 11.61 5.43
N ASP A 65 -1.98 12.80 4.86
CA ASP A 65 -2.91 13.12 3.77
C ASP A 65 -2.49 12.44 2.48
N ILE A 66 -1.18 12.40 2.20
CA ILE A 66 -0.60 11.62 1.10
C ILE A 66 -0.91 10.13 1.29
N THR A 67 -0.76 9.61 2.51
CA THR A 67 -1.09 8.21 2.81
C THR A 67 -2.54 7.89 2.50
N ILE A 68 -3.48 8.75 2.88
CA ILE A 68 -4.91 8.56 2.62
C ILE A 68 -5.19 8.60 1.12
N LYS A 69 -4.63 9.58 0.39
CA LYS A 69 -4.77 9.70 -1.08
C LYS A 69 -4.26 8.45 -1.78
N LEU A 70 -3.02 8.05 -1.51
CA LEU A 70 -2.38 6.91 -2.17
C LEU A 70 -3.05 5.58 -1.79
N ALA A 71 -3.50 5.42 -0.55
CA ALA A 71 -4.24 4.23 -0.13
C ALA A 71 -5.55 4.08 -0.91
N LYS A 72 -6.27 5.19 -1.18
CA LYS A 72 -7.50 5.17 -1.98
C LYS A 72 -7.20 4.75 -3.43
N LEU A 73 -6.21 5.37 -4.06
CA LEU A 73 -5.81 5.02 -5.43
C LEU A 73 -5.37 3.56 -5.55
N LEU A 74 -4.52 3.10 -4.63
CA LEU A 74 -4.02 1.73 -4.63
C LEU A 74 -5.16 0.72 -4.42
N LYS A 75 -6.12 1.04 -3.54
CA LYS A 75 -7.32 0.22 -3.35
C LYS A 75 -8.10 0.07 -4.67
N GLU A 76 -8.40 1.18 -5.33
CA GLU A 76 -9.15 1.19 -6.60
C GLU A 76 -8.41 0.39 -7.69
N GLU A 77 -7.09 0.52 -7.77
CA GLU A 77 -6.26 -0.23 -8.72
C GLU A 77 -6.23 -1.74 -8.45
N ILE A 78 -6.19 -2.15 -7.18
CA ILE A 78 -6.30 -3.57 -6.81
C ILE A 78 -7.69 -4.11 -7.17
N GLU A 79 -8.75 -3.35 -6.87
CA GLU A 79 -10.12 -3.75 -7.13
C GLU A 79 -10.44 -3.86 -8.64
N LYS A 80 -9.83 -3.03 -9.50
CA LYS A 80 -9.95 -3.12 -10.98
C LYS A 80 -9.32 -4.38 -11.57
N LYS A 81 -8.39 -5.01 -10.86
CA LYS A 81 -7.73 -6.26 -11.27
C LYS A 81 -8.46 -7.50 -10.73
N ASN A 82 -9.65 -7.33 -10.14
CA ASN A 82 -10.63 -8.40 -9.98
C ASN A 82 -11.38 -8.65 -11.28
#